data_AF-A0A7X6X6Q3-F1
#
_entry.id   AF-A0A7X6X6Q3-F1
#
_cell.length_a   1.000
_cell.length_b   1.000
_cell.length_c   1.000
_cell.angle_alpha   90.00
_cell.angle_beta   90.00
_cell.angle_gamma   90.00
#
_symmetry.space_group_name_H-M   'P 1'
#
loop_
_entity.id
_entity.type
_entity.pdbx_description
1 polymer ?
#
loop_
_entity_poly.entity_id
_entity_poly.type
_entity_poly.pdbx_seq_one_letter_code
_entity_poly.pdbx_strand_id
1 'polypeptide(L)'
;MTNQVPLKSKESLIQAVKFTLLSLSAGLIEVISFILLERLTSLPYDFKHIISIILSVLWNFTLNRRYTFKSANNVPIAMTKVALFYVVFIPVTAWLGQLASDNNINDYLIKIPTMLLNFVGEFLWWKFVVFRGTENTNKLAQEKAGKADPTSDE
;
A
#
# COMPACT_ATOMS: atom_id res chain seq x y z
N MET A 1 -3.61 -15.19 -25.50
CA MET A 1 -2.23 -15.17 -24.97
C MET A 1 -1.87 -13.72 -24.70
N THR A 2 -1.97 -13.26 -23.45
CA THR A 2 -1.65 -11.88 -23.09
C THR A 2 -0.13 -11.74 -22.96
N ASN A 3 0.48 -11.02 -23.90
CA ASN A 3 1.89 -10.64 -23.86
C ASN A 3 2.17 -9.83 -22.59
N GLN A 4 2.66 -10.51 -21.55
CA GLN A 4 3.18 -9.87 -20.35
C GLN A 4 4.59 -9.39 -20.68
N VAL A 5 4.73 -8.11 -21.04
CA VAL A 5 6.04 -7.48 -21.21
C VAL A 5 6.79 -7.56 -19.87
N PRO A 6 7.98 -8.19 -19.81
CA PRO A 6 8.74 -8.25 -18.56
C PRO A 6 9.11 -6.82 -18.15
N LEU A 7 8.58 -6.37 -17.00
CA LEU A 7 8.76 -5.02 -16.48
C LEU A 7 10.26 -4.71 -16.31
N LYS A 8 10.74 -3.71 -17.05
CA LYS A 8 12.11 -3.21 -16.97
C LYS A 8 12.38 -2.79 -15.52
N SER A 9 13.43 -3.30 -14.89
CA SER A 9 13.80 -3.08 -13.47
C SER A 9 13.60 -1.63 -12.95
N LYS A 10 13.84 -0.64 -13.82
CA LYS A 10 13.65 0.79 -13.52
C LYS A 10 12.20 1.17 -13.18
N GLU A 11 11.19 0.60 -13.84
CA GLU A 11 9.78 0.91 -13.55
C GLU A 11 9.34 0.35 -12.20
N SER A 12 9.80 -0.85 -11.86
CA SER A 12 9.55 -1.46 -10.56
C SER A 12 10.17 -0.64 -9.42
N LEU A 13 11.36 -0.07 -9.63
CA LEU A 13 12.00 0.82 -8.68
C LEU A 13 11.24 2.15 -8.53
N ILE A 14 10.75 2.73 -9.62
CA ILE A 14 9.90 3.95 -9.58
C ILE A 14 8.59 3.67 -8.83
N GLN A 15 7.97 2.50 -9.04
CA GLN A 15 6.77 2.10 -8.29
C GLN A 15 7.06 1.97 -6.79
N ALA A 16 8.19 1.35 -6.42
CA ALA A 16 8.60 1.24 -5.02
C ALA A 16 8.80 2.62 -4.38
N VAL A 17 9.54 3.52 -5.03
CA VAL A 17 9.76 4.88 -4.51
C VAL A 17 8.45 5.65 -4.35
N LYS A 18 7.54 5.58 -5.34
CA LYS A 18 6.21 6.21 -5.24
C LYS A 18 5.39 5.61 -4.12
N PHE A 19 5.38 4.29 -3.99
CA PHE A 19 4.68 3.59 -2.92
C PHE A 19 5.20 4.03 -1.55
N THR A 20 6.51 4.16 -1.37
CA THR A 20 7.12 4.68 -0.13
C THR A 20 6.65 6.11 0.17
N LEU A 21 6.75 7.02 -0.79
CA LEU A 21 6.34 8.42 -0.60
C LEU A 21 4.84 8.55 -0.28
N LEU A 22 4.00 7.76 -0.95
CA LEU A 22 2.57 7.74 -0.69
C LEU A 22 2.23 7.11 0.66
N SER A 23 2.95 6.07 1.08
CA SER A 23 2.79 5.47 2.40
C SER A 23 3.19 6.44 3.52
N LEU A 24 4.24 7.25 3.31
CA LEU A 24 4.57 8.34 4.24
C LEU A 24 3.44 9.38 4.31
N SER A 25 2.83 9.72 3.17
CA SER A 25 1.68 10.64 3.14
C SER A 25 0.46 10.07 3.88
N ALA A 26 0.25 8.76 3.80
CA ALA A 26 -0.82 8.08 4.52
C ALA A 26 -0.60 8.13 6.03
N GLY A 27 0.63 7.88 6.49
CA GLY A 27 0.99 8.07 7.90
C GLY A 27 0.72 9.49 8.40
N LEU A 28 0.97 10.51 7.58
CA LEU A 28 0.62 11.89 7.93
C LEU A 28 -0.90 12.10 8.02
N ILE A 29 -1.67 11.53 7.10
CA ILE A 29 -3.14 11.56 7.13
C ILE A 29 -3.68 10.84 8.37
N GLU A 30 -3.08 9.73 8.78
CA GLU A 30 -3.43 9.04 10.02
C GLU A 30 -3.29 9.98 11.23
N VAL A 31 -2.12 10.61 11.37
CA VAL A 31 -1.81 11.53 12.49
C VAL A 31 -2.76 12.72 12.50
N ILE A 32 -2.95 13.38 11.34
CA ILE A 32 -3.86 14.53 11.24
C ILE A 32 -5.29 14.11 11.56
N SER A 33 -5.75 12.98 11.01
CA SER A 33 -7.11 12.47 11.24
C SER A 33 -7.32 12.12 12.71
N PHE A 34 -6.35 11.50 13.36
CA PHE A 34 -6.38 11.20 14.78
C PHE A 34 -6.48 12.48 15.61
N ILE A 35 -5.63 13.48 15.34
CA ILE A 35 -5.66 14.78 16.04
C ILE A 35 -7.01 15.48 15.85
N LEU A 36 -7.57 15.44 14.65
CA LEU A 36 -8.89 16.04 14.37
C LEU A 36 -9.99 15.31 15.14
N LEU A 37 -10.01 13.97 15.13
CA LEU A 37 -10.99 13.19 15.89
C LEU A 37 -10.84 13.42 17.40
N GLU A 38 -9.61 13.53 17.89
CA GLU A 38 -9.33 13.84 19.29
C GLU A 38 -9.89 15.20 19.70
N ARG A 39 -9.76 16.22 18.83
CA ARG A 39 -10.23 17.58 19.11
C ARG A 39 -11.73 17.77 18.88
N LEU A 40 -12.33 17.04 17.94
CA LEU A 40 -13.71 17.24 17.51
C LEU A 40 -14.68 16.25 18.16
N THR A 41 -14.19 15.15 18.74
CA THR A 41 -15.06 14.09 19.28
C THR A 41 -14.57 13.59 20.64
N SER A 42 -15.51 13.22 21.51
CA SER A 42 -15.25 12.55 22.78
C SER A 42 -15.16 11.02 22.65
N LEU A 43 -14.92 10.50 21.44
CA LEU A 43 -14.82 9.06 21.20
C LEU A 43 -13.67 8.44 22.02
N PRO A 44 -13.78 7.16 22.41
CA PRO A 44 -12.67 6.45 23.04
C PRO A 44 -11.46 6.38 22.09
N TYR A 45 -10.27 6.30 22.67
CA TYR A 45 -9.01 6.24 21.95
C TYR A 45 -9.01 5.18 20.85
N ASP A 46 -9.49 3.97 21.16
CA ASP A 46 -9.50 2.83 20.23
C ASP A 46 -10.31 3.14 18.97
N PHE A 47 -11.48 3.78 19.12
CA PHE A 47 -12.32 4.15 17.98
C PHE A 47 -11.67 5.23 17.13
N LYS A 48 -11.08 6.26 17.75
CA LYS A 48 -10.34 7.31 17.04
C LYS A 48 -9.18 6.72 16.25
N HIS A 49 -8.45 5.80 16.87
CA HIS A 49 -7.30 5.12 16.27
C HIS A 49 -7.70 4.23 15.09
N ILE A 50 -8.76 3.43 15.23
CA ILE A 50 -9.26 2.58 14.15
C ILE A 50 -9.74 3.44 12.97
N ILE A 51 -10.49 4.51 13.23
CA ILE A 51 -10.98 5.40 12.17
C ILE A 51 -9.81 6.10 11.46
N SER A 52 -8.80 6.58 12.19
CA SER A 52 -7.63 7.20 11.57
C SER A 52 -6.84 6.23 10.70
N ILE A 53 -6.70 4.97 11.14
CA ILE A 53 -6.05 3.92 10.34
C ILE A 53 -6.85 3.66 9.07
N ILE A 54 -8.18 3.51 9.15
CA ILE A 54 -9.02 3.26 7.98
C ILE A 54 -8.89 4.42 6.98
N LEU A 55 -8.93 5.68 7.45
CA LEU A 55 -8.74 6.85 6.59
C LEU A 55 -7.37 6.87 5.91
N SER A 56 -6.31 6.53 6.66
CA SER A 56 -4.94 6.39 6.16
C SER A 56 -4.84 5.32 5.07
N VAL A 57 -5.40 4.12 5.30
CA VAL A 57 -5.38 3.01 4.34
C VAL A 57 -6.17 3.39 3.08
N LEU A 58 -7.35 4.00 3.21
CA LEU A 58 -8.16 4.43 2.08
C LEU A 58 -7.44 5.50 1.25
N TRP A 59 -6.79 6.46 1.91
CA TRP A 59 -5.97 7.48 1.26
C TRP A 59 -4.79 6.84 0.51
N ASN A 60 -4.04 5.97 1.19
CA ASN A 60 -2.87 5.27 0.62
C ASN A 60 -3.28 4.44 -0.60
N PHE A 61 -4.36 3.67 -0.47
CA PHE A 61 -4.91 2.85 -1.54
C PHE A 61 -5.34 3.70 -2.74
N THR A 62 -6.07 4.78 -2.50
CA THR A 62 -6.60 5.65 -3.56
C THR A 62 -5.47 6.26 -4.38
N LEU A 63 -4.45 6.81 -3.70
CA LEU A 63 -3.31 7.42 -4.37
C LEU A 63 -2.45 6.37 -5.09
N ASN A 64 -2.17 5.23 -4.47
CA ASN A 64 -1.36 4.19 -5.13
C ASN A 64 -2.09 3.57 -6.32
N ARG A 65 -3.40 3.33 -6.22
CA ARG A 65 -4.21 2.88 -7.36
C ARG A 65 -4.15 3.88 -8.51
N ARG A 66 -4.25 5.18 -8.22
CA ARG A 66 -4.27 6.23 -9.25
C ARG A 66 -2.89 6.54 -9.85
N TYR A 67 -1.86 6.65 -9.02
CA TYR A 67 -0.56 7.21 -9.41
C TYR A 67 0.59 6.20 -9.49
N THR A 68 0.55 5.14 -8.68
CA THR A 68 1.59 4.09 -8.65
C THR A 68 1.28 2.98 -9.63
N PHE A 69 0.13 2.32 -9.48
CA PHE A 69 -0.25 1.15 -10.27
C PHE A 69 -1.17 1.49 -11.45
N LYS A 70 -1.78 2.69 -11.44
CA LYS A 70 -2.71 3.19 -12.47
C LYS A 70 -3.74 2.13 -12.89
N SER A 71 -4.32 1.46 -11.89
CA SER A 71 -5.24 0.34 -12.12
C SER A 71 -6.69 0.82 -12.18
N ALA A 72 -7.44 0.33 -13.18
CA ALA A 72 -8.88 0.55 -13.32
C ALA A 72 -9.71 -0.52 -12.58
N ASN A 73 -9.07 -1.40 -11.81
CA ASN A 73 -9.74 -2.55 -11.18
C ASN A 73 -10.79 -2.13 -10.13
N ASN A 74 -11.71 -3.04 -9.82
CA ASN A 74 -12.78 -2.85 -8.83
C ASN A 74 -12.21 -2.56 -7.44
N VAL A 75 -12.55 -1.39 -6.88
CA VAL A 75 -12.09 -0.92 -5.57
C VAL A 75 -12.39 -1.91 -4.43
N PRO A 76 -13.62 -2.47 -4.31
CA PRO A 76 -13.93 -3.36 -3.20
C PRO A 76 -13.08 -4.63 -3.22
N ILE A 77 -12.89 -5.24 -4.39
CA ILE A 77 -12.10 -6.47 -4.55
C ILE A 77 -10.64 -6.22 -4.17
N ALA A 78 -10.08 -5.09 -4.58
CA ALA A 78 -8.71 -4.73 -4.25
C ALA A 78 -8.55 -4.47 -2.74
N MET A 79 -9.52 -3.79 -2.10
CA MET A 79 -9.54 -3.58 -0.66
C MET A 79 -9.70 -4.87 0.13
N THR A 80 -10.51 -5.84 -0.34
CA THR A 80 -10.62 -7.16 0.28
C THR A 80 -9.27 -7.88 0.27
N LYS A 81 -8.48 -7.78 -0.81
CA LYS A 81 -7.14 -8.37 -0.86
C LYS A 81 -6.19 -7.69 0.14
N VAL A 82 -6.29 -6.37 0.33
CA VAL A 82 -5.51 -5.66 1.36
C VAL A 82 -5.93 -6.13 2.76
N ALA A 83 -7.23 -6.25 3.02
CA ALA A 83 -7.74 -6.75 4.30
C ALA A 83 -7.25 -8.19 4.58
N LEU A 84 -7.29 -9.07 3.59
CA LEU A 84 -6.78 -10.44 3.71
C LEU A 84 -5.29 -10.49 4.06
N PHE A 85 -4.48 -9.58 3.51
CA PHE A 85 -3.08 -9.46 3.90
C PHE A 85 -2.96 -9.18 5.40
N TYR A 86 -3.65 -8.17 5.91
CA TYR A 86 -3.56 -7.79 7.32
C TYR A 86 -4.15 -8.83 8.27
N VAL A 87 -5.22 -9.53 7.88
CA VAL A 87 -5.81 -10.64 8.68
C VAL A 87 -4.80 -11.76 8.92
N VAL A 88 -3.92 -12.06 7.96
CA VAL A 88 -2.86 -13.07 8.12
C VAL A 88 -1.61 -12.48 8.74
N PHE A 89 -1.25 -11.25 8.36
CA PHE A 89 0.00 -10.62 8.76
C PHE A 89 0.04 -10.24 10.25
N ILE A 90 -1.08 -9.75 10.80
CA ILE A 90 -1.19 -9.38 12.22
C ILE A 90 -0.90 -10.58 13.14
N PRO A 91 -1.57 -11.74 13.03
CA PRO A 91 -1.29 -12.88 13.90
C PRO A 91 0.11 -13.46 13.68
N VAL A 92 0.61 -13.49 12.43
CA VAL A 92 1.98 -13.96 12.14
C VAL A 92 3.01 -13.07 12.81
N THR A 93 2.86 -11.75 12.72
CA THR A 93 3.80 -10.80 13.35
C THR A 93 3.70 -10.79 14.87
N ALA A 94 2.50 -10.95 15.42
CA ALA A 94 2.31 -11.13 16.86
C ALA A 94 3.05 -12.39 17.37
N TRP A 95 2.91 -13.52 16.65
CA TRP A 95 3.60 -14.77 16.98
C TRP A 95 5.13 -14.65 16.86
N LEU A 96 5.64 -14.03 15.79
CA LEU A 96 7.08 -13.79 15.63
C LEU A 96 7.64 -12.86 16.70
N GLY A 97 6.88 -11.82 17.07
CA GLY A 97 7.24 -10.91 18.16
C GLY A 97 7.35 -11.64 19.50
N GLN A 98 6.39 -12.52 19.79
CA GLN A 98 6.39 -13.35 21.00
C GLN A 98 7.58 -14.31 21.02
N LEU A 99 7.80 -15.06 19.93
CA LEU A 99 8.93 -15.99 19.81
C LEU A 99 10.27 -15.29 20.05
N ALA A 100 10.43 -14.07 19.54
CA ALA A 100 11.68 -13.35 19.69
C ALA A 100 11.85 -12.77 21.11
N SER A 101 10.75 -12.34 21.75
CA SER A 101 10.74 -11.93 23.16
C SER A 101 11.09 -13.09 24.10
N ASP A 102 10.56 -14.29 23.84
CA ASP A 102 10.83 -15.52 24.60
C ASP A 102 12.31 -15.92 24.56
N ASN A 103 13.07 -15.46 23.55
CA ASN A 103 14.50 -15.70 23.39
C ASN A 103 15.40 -14.59 23.97
N ASN A 104 14.86 -13.67 24.79
CA ASN A 104 15.58 -12.50 25.35
C ASN A 104 16.25 -11.60 24.28
N ILE A 105 15.73 -11.60 23.06
CA ILE A 105 16.23 -10.72 22.01
C ILE A 105 15.67 -9.31 22.28
N ASN A 106 16.52 -8.29 22.12
CA ASN A 106 16.11 -6.90 22.31
C ASN A 106 14.93 -6.53 21.39
N ASP A 107 13.83 -6.08 21.97
CA ASP A 107 12.59 -5.69 21.28
C ASP A 107 12.80 -4.73 20.11
N TYR A 108 13.76 -3.81 20.22
CA TYR A 108 14.08 -2.87 19.14
C TYR A 108 14.73 -3.55 17.94
N LEU A 109 15.56 -4.58 18.18
CA LEU A 109 16.20 -5.36 17.12
C LEU A 109 15.19 -6.24 16.37
N ILE A 110 14.04 -6.56 16.97
CA ILE A 110 12.96 -7.34 16.35
C ILE A 110 11.98 -6.41 15.63
N LYS A 111 11.64 -5.29 16.26
CA LYS A 111 10.61 -4.37 15.75
C LYS A 111 11.02 -3.71 14.44
N ILE A 112 12.27 -3.27 14.32
CA ILE A 112 12.78 -2.63 13.09
C ILE A 112 12.68 -3.57 11.87
N PRO A 113 13.27 -4.80 11.88
CA PRO A 113 13.12 -5.71 10.75
C PRO A 113 11.68 -6.17 10.54
N THR A 114 10.87 -6.31 11.59
CA THR A 114 9.44 -6.64 11.46
C THR A 114 8.68 -5.53 10.70
N MET A 115 8.94 -4.26 11.01
CA MET A 115 8.35 -3.13 10.29
C MET A 115 8.84 -3.06 8.83
N LEU A 116 10.12 -3.34 8.58
CA LEU A 116 10.66 -3.38 7.22
C LEU A 116 10.07 -4.54 6.41
N LEU A 117 9.95 -5.73 7.00
CA LEU A 117 9.30 -6.89 6.37
C LEU A 117 7.82 -6.63 6.12
N ASN A 118 7.12 -5.94 7.03
CA ASN A 118 5.76 -5.50 6.80
C ASN A 118 5.67 -4.58 5.57
N PHE A 119 6.50 -3.54 5.54
CA PHE A 119 6.51 -2.58 4.44
C PHE A 119 6.85 -3.23 3.08
N VAL A 120 7.87 -4.09 3.05
CA VAL A 120 8.27 -4.82 1.83
C VAL A 120 7.19 -5.83 1.44
N GLY A 121 6.64 -6.56 2.41
CA GLY A 121 5.57 -7.52 2.20
C GLY A 121 4.30 -6.86 1.65
N GLU A 122 3.93 -5.69 2.18
CA GLU A 122 2.81 -4.90 1.71
C GLU A 122 3.05 -4.44 0.27
N PHE A 123 4.23 -3.91 -0.06
CA PHE A 123 4.57 -3.51 -1.42
C PHE A 123 4.47 -4.69 -2.40
N LEU A 124 5.05 -5.84 -2.04
CA LEU A 124 5.01 -7.05 -2.85
C LEU A 124 3.58 -7.56 -3.00
N TRP A 125 2.77 -7.54 -1.95
CA TRP A 125 1.37 -7.95 -1.99
C TRP A 125 0.55 -7.01 -2.89
N TRP A 126 0.77 -5.70 -2.80
CA TRP A 126 0.06 -4.73 -3.64
C TRP A 126 0.40 -4.94 -5.11
N LYS A 127 1.68 -5.14 -5.41
CA LYS A 127 2.15 -5.40 -6.77
C LYS A 127 1.66 -6.74 -7.32
N PHE A 128 1.93 -7.83 -6.61
CA PHE A 128 1.74 -9.19 -7.12
C PHE A 128 0.38 -9.81 -6.81
N VAL A 129 -0.44 -9.22 -5.95
CA VAL A 129 -1.75 -9.79 -5.60
C VAL A 129 -2.87 -8.78 -5.83
N VAL A 130 -2.74 -7.57 -5.30
CA VAL A 130 -3.79 -6.55 -5.40
C VAL A 130 -3.96 -6.09 -6.85
N PHE A 131 -2.86 -5.66 -7.49
CA PHE A 131 -2.88 -5.05 -8.82
C PHE A 131 -2.41 -5.96 -9.96
N ARG A 132 -2.00 -7.20 -9.65
CA ARG A 132 -1.54 -8.18 -10.65
C ARG A 132 -2.50 -8.30 -11.83
N GLY A 133 -1.98 -8.06 -13.03
CA GLY A 133 -2.72 -8.16 -14.30
C GLY A 133 -3.60 -6.95 -14.62
N THR A 134 -3.63 -5.91 -13.78
CA THR A 134 -4.43 -4.68 -13.99
C THR A 134 -3.59 -3.41 -13.93
N GLU A 135 -2.26 -3.56 -13.99
CA GLU A 135 -1.33 -2.43 -14.03
C GLU A 135 -1.47 -1.71 -15.38
N ASN A 136 -1.38 -0.37 -15.36
CA ASN A 136 -1.44 0.48 -16.56
C ASN A 136 -2.73 0.37 -17.41
N THR A 137 -3.84 -0.11 -16.85
CA THR A 137 -5.12 -0.20 -17.59
C THR A 137 -5.96 1.08 -17.53
N ASN A 138 -5.59 2.07 -16.68
CA ASN A 138 -6.35 3.32 -16.54
C ASN A 138 -6.05 4.33 -17.66
N LYS A 139 -7.00 5.24 -17.93
CA LYS A 139 -6.91 6.31 -18.94
C LYS A 139 -5.61 7.12 -18.88
N LEU A 140 -5.06 7.38 -17.68
CA LEU A 140 -3.77 8.07 -17.50
C LEU A 140 -2.55 7.30 -18.03
N ALA A 141 -2.63 5.98 -18.12
CA ALA A 141 -1.61 5.16 -18.77
C ALA A 141 -1.80 5.15 -20.30
N GLN A 142 -3.06 5.05 -20.75
CA GLN A 142 -3.42 5.12 -22.17
C GLN A 142 -3.08 6.48 -22.79
N GLU A 143 -3.33 7.59 -22.11
CA GLU A 143 -2.95 8.94 -22.57
C GLU A 143 -1.43 9.14 -22.62
N LYS A 144 -0.67 8.52 -21.72
CA LYS A 144 0.80 8.57 -21.78
C LYS A 144 1.36 7.68 -22.88
N ALA A 145 0.72 6.55 -23.17
CA ALA A 145 1.09 5.70 -24.31
C ALA A 145 0.74 6.38 -25.64
N GLY A 146 -0.45 6.98 -25.76
CA GLY A 146 -0.89 7.69 -26.96
C GLY A 146 -0.11 8.98 -27.24
N LYS A 147 0.42 9.65 -26.21
CA LYS A 147 1.33 10.80 -26.39
C LYS A 147 2.78 10.41 -26.73
N ALA A 148 3.14 9.14 -26.60
CA ALA A 148 4.49 8.64 -26.90
C ALA A 148 4.62 8.08 -28.33
N ASP A 149 3.53 8.08 -29.11
CA ASP A 149 3.52 7.71 -30.52
C ASP A 149 3.12 8.94 -31.35
N PRO A 150 4.08 9.71 -31.90
CA PRO A 150 3.80 10.83 -32.81
C PRO A 150 3.60 10.39 -34.27
N THR A 151 3.46 9.10 -34.57
CA THR A 151 3.47 8.57 -35.95
C THR A 151 2.16 7.91 -36.39
N SER A 152 1.02 8.57 -36.14
CA SER A 152 -0.26 8.15 -36.76
C SER A 152 -1.02 9.27 -37.48
N ASP A 153 -0.39 10.42 -37.71
CA ASP A 153 -0.90 11.47 -38.59
C ASP A 153 -0.02 11.55 -39.85
N GLU A 154 -0.06 10.51 -40.68
CA GLU A 154 0.24 10.57 -42.13
C GLU A 154 -0.86 9.84 -42.91
#